data_AF-A0A920HP43-F1
#
_entry.id   AF-A0A920HP43-F1
#
_cell.length_a   1.000
_cell.length_b   1.000
_cell.length_c   1.000
_cell.angle_alpha   90.00
_cell.angle_beta   90.00
_cell.angle_gamma   90.00
#
_symmetry.space_group_name_H-M   'P 1'
#
loop_
_entity.id
_entity.type
_entity.pdbx_description
1 polymer ?
#
loop_
_entity_poly.entity_id
_entity_poly.type
_entity_poly.pdbx_seq_one_letter_code
_entity_poly.pdbx_strand_id
1 'polypeptide(L)'
;MFENRWCILTPTKDNSKKVLIVLNLLGVTWSKVEIMDALHHDKVLAITSHIPHLIAFNIVGTANDLANVTDTEVVKYSAGGFRDFTRIAASDPKMWSDIFTYNSEAVLEMLDLFSNDLSKLKIQF
;
A
#
# COMPACT_ATOMS: atom_id res chain seq x y z
N MET A 1 -6.40 14.40 11.92
CA MET A 1 -5.83 13.63 10.79
C MET A 1 -4.65 12.78 11.22
N PHE A 2 -3.65 13.33 11.92
CA PHE A 2 -2.38 12.65 12.22
C PHE A 2 -2.22 12.13 13.66
N GLU A 3 -3.19 12.40 14.53
CA GLU A 3 -3.18 11.93 15.92
C GLU A 3 -3.14 10.39 15.99
N ASN A 4 -2.21 9.86 16.80
CA ASN A 4 -1.96 8.42 16.97
C ASN A 4 -1.62 7.64 15.69
N ARG A 5 -1.35 8.33 14.58
CA ARG A 5 -0.88 7.72 13.32
C ARG A 5 0.65 7.66 13.29
N TRP A 6 1.17 6.63 12.63
CA TRP A 6 2.60 6.51 12.39
C TRP A 6 3.04 7.52 11.32
N CYS A 7 4.15 8.20 11.57
CA CYS A 7 4.84 9.06 10.63
C CYS A 7 6.30 8.61 10.56
N ILE A 8 6.77 8.25 9.37
CA ILE A 8 8.12 7.75 9.17
C ILE A 8 9.00 8.88 8.64
N LEU A 9 10.16 9.07 9.26
CA LEU A 9 11.20 9.95 8.76
C LEU A 9 12.39 9.12 8.24
N THR A 10 12.85 9.46 7.04
CA THR A 10 14.00 8.83 6.37
C THR A 10 15.15 9.84 6.24
N PRO A 11 15.81 10.20 7.34
CA PRO A 11 16.85 11.22 7.32
C PRO A 11 18.08 10.73 6.55
N THR A 12 18.70 11.65 5.80
CA THR A 12 19.99 11.44 5.14
C THR A 12 21.09 12.13 5.92
N LYS A 13 22.35 11.78 5.63
CA LYS A 13 23.52 12.43 6.25
C LYS A 13 23.47 13.96 6.08
N ASP A 14 23.01 14.41 4.92
CA ASP A 14 22.98 15.83 4.54
C ASP A 14 21.84 16.62 5.22
N ASN A 15 20.77 15.95 5.66
CA ASN A 15 19.61 16.61 6.26
C ASN A 15 19.44 16.37 7.77
N SER A 16 20.37 15.65 8.40
CA SER A 16 20.36 15.28 9.83
C SER A 16 20.04 16.45 10.78
N LYS A 17 20.58 17.65 10.52
CA LYS A 17 20.31 18.86 11.33
C LYS A 17 18.88 19.40 11.19
N LYS A 18 18.20 19.13 10.07
CA LYS A 18 16.81 19.55 9.82
C LYS A 18 15.78 18.58 10.41
N VAL A 19 16.20 17.35 10.72
CA VAL A 19 15.33 16.31 11.31
C VAL A 19 14.71 16.78 12.63
N LEU A 20 15.48 17.45 13.49
CA LEU A 20 14.97 17.96 14.76
C LEU A 20 13.85 18.99 14.57
N ILE A 21 13.93 19.82 13.54
CA ILE A 21 12.88 20.79 13.21
C ILE A 21 11.60 20.05 12.80
N VAL A 22 11.73 19.04 11.94
CA VAL A 22 10.60 18.21 11.51
C VAL A 22 10.00 17.44 12.68
N LEU A 23 10.82 16.87 13.57
CA LEU A 23 10.36 16.19 14.77
C LEU A 23 9.55 17.10 15.69
N ASN A 24 9.99 18.34 15.89
CA ASN A 24 9.23 19.32 16.67
C ASN A 24 7.88 19.66 16.03
N LEU A 25 7.85 19.78 14.69
CA LEU A 25 6.60 20.01 13.95
C LEU A 25 5.65 18.80 14.02
N LEU A 26 6.17 17.57 14.00
CA LEU A 26 5.35 16.36 14.15
C LEU A 26 4.92 16.14 15.62
N GLY A 27 5.66 16.67 16.58
CA GLY A 27 5.29 16.62 17.99
C GLY A 27 3.95 17.31 18.26
N VAL A 28 3.65 18.41 17.55
CA VAL A 28 2.36 19.10 17.69
C VAL A 28 1.19 18.37 17.04
N THR A 29 1.45 17.36 16.19
CA THR A 29 0.41 16.56 15.52
C THR A 29 0.03 15.29 16.28
N TRP A 30 0.67 15.01 17.43
CA TRP A 30 0.45 13.81 18.24
C TRP A 30 0.65 12.51 17.46
N SER A 31 1.55 12.55 16.47
CA SER A 31 1.90 11.39 15.65
C SER A 31 2.97 10.54 16.33
N LYS A 32 2.96 9.24 16.06
CA LYS A 32 4.01 8.32 16.46
C LYS A 32 5.12 8.38 15.42
N VAL A 33 6.27 8.96 15.76
CA VAL A 33 7.36 9.14 14.80
C VAL A 33 8.35 8.00 14.88
N GLU A 34 8.65 7.38 13.74
CA GLU A 34 9.68 6.35 13.58
C GLU A 34 10.76 6.85 12.64
N ILE A 35 12.03 6.53 12.92
CA ILE A 35 13.16 6.86 12.04
C ILE A 35 13.69 5.57 11.44
N MET A 36 13.79 5.51 10.11
CA MET A 36 14.41 4.37 9.43
C MET A 36 15.17 4.81 8.18
N ASP A 37 16.01 3.91 7.67
CA ASP A 37 16.65 4.10 6.37
C ASP A 37 15.62 4.13 5.22
N ALA A 38 15.91 4.89 4.16
CA ALA A 38 15.00 5.05 3.02
C ALA A 38 14.72 3.72 2.31
N LEU A 39 15.73 2.87 2.11
CA LEU A 39 15.54 1.56 1.47
C LEU A 39 14.72 0.64 2.37
N HIS A 40 14.91 0.72 3.68
CA HIS A 40 14.09 -0.05 4.62
C HIS A 40 12.62 0.39 4.60
N HIS A 41 12.36 1.70 4.61
CA HIS A 41 11.00 2.25 4.46
C HIS A 41 10.31 1.72 3.22
N ASP A 42 10.99 1.80 2.07
CA ASP A 42 10.44 1.40 0.79
C ASP A 42 10.11 -0.09 0.72
N LYS A 43 10.96 -0.95 1.30
CA LYS A 43 10.68 -2.39 1.43
C LYS A 43 9.52 -2.69 2.37
N VAL A 44 9.46 -2.04 3.53
CA VAL A 44 8.37 -2.24 4.50
C VAL A 44 7.03 -1.78 3.90
N LEU A 45 7.00 -0.63 3.23
CA LEU A 45 5.76 -0.13 2.62
C LEU A 45 5.37 -0.91 1.37
N ALA A 46 6.33 -1.47 0.63
CA ALA A 46 6.02 -2.35 -0.48
C ALA A 46 5.09 -3.48 -0.04
N ILE A 47 5.42 -4.21 1.03
CA ILE A 47 4.59 -5.34 1.50
C ILE A 47 3.38 -4.90 2.34
N THR A 48 3.51 -3.89 3.20
CA THR A 48 2.43 -3.50 4.12
C THR A 48 1.38 -2.56 3.50
N SER A 49 1.69 -1.95 2.35
CA SER A 49 0.83 -0.94 1.71
C SER A 49 0.70 -1.14 0.21
N HIS A 50 1.80 -1.21 -0.55
CA HIS A 50 1.75 -1.15 -2.01
C HIS A 50 1.17 -2.42 -2.63
N ILE A 51 1.66 -3.60 -2.22
CA ILE A 51 1.14 -4.88 -2.68
C ILE A 51 -0.35 -5.05 -2.36
N PRO A 52 -0.83 -4.74 -1.14
CA PRO A 52 -2.26 -4.71 -0.85
C PRO A 52 -3.09 -3.83 -1.81
N HIS A 53 -2.60 -2.64 -2.18
CA HIS A 53 -3.28 -1.77 -3.15
C HIS A 53 -3.26 -2.37 -4.57
N LEU A 54 -2.12 -2.90 -5.00
CA LEU A 54 -1.97 -3.55 -6.30
C LEU A 54 -2.96 -4.72 -6.45
N ILE A 55 -3.06 -5.56 -5.42
CA ILE A 55 -4.01 -6.68 -5.36
C ILE A 55 -5.45 -6.16 -5.37
N ALA A 56 -5.77 -5.12 -4.60
CA ALA A 56 -7.10 -4.52 -4.58
C ALA A 56 -7.53 -4.03 -5.98
N PHE A 57 -6.67 -3.25 -6.66
CA PHE A 57 -6.93 -2.79 -8.02
C PHE A 57 -7.12 -3.96 -8.98
N ASN A 58 -6.29 -5.01 -8.89
CA ASN A 58 -6.38 -6.16 -9.76
C ASN A 58 -7.66 -6.98 -9.53
N ILE A 59 -8.06 -7.23 -8.28
CA ILE A 59 -9.28 -7.98 -7.95
C ILE A 59 -10.52 -7.22 -8.42
N VAL A 60 -10.59 -5.91 -8.17
CA VAL A 60 -11.73 -5.08 -8.59
C VAL A 60 -11.78 -4.97 -10.11
N GLY A 61 -10.64 -4.79 -10.78
CA GLY A 61 -10.54 -4.80 -12.24
C GLY A 61 -10.98 -6.13 -12.85
N THR A 62 -10.48 -7.25 -12.31
CA THR A 62 -10.87 -8.60 -12.76
C THR A 62 -12.37 -8.85 -12.56
N ALA A 63 -12.93 -8.40 -11.44
CA ALA A 63 -14.37 -8.50 -11.19
C ALA A 63 -15.16 -7.68 -12.22
N ASN A 64 -14.70 -6.47 -12.56
CA ASN A 64 -15.32 -5.63 -13.58
C ASN A 64 -15.22 -6.23 -15.00
N ASP A 65 -14.10 -6.88 -15.33
CA ASP A 65 -13.87 -7.48 -16.65
C ASP A 65 -14.64 -8.80 -16.83
N LEU A 66 -14.74 -9.62 -15.78
CA LEU A 66 -15.58 -10.83 -15.76
C LEU A 66 -17.07 -10.46 -15.73
N ALA A 67 -17.38 -9.28 -15.20
CA ALA A 67 -18.71 -8.74 -15.13
C ALA A 67 -19.16 -8.13 -16.46
N ASN A 68 -19.60 -8.98 -17.40
CA ASN A 68 -20.85 -8.69 -18.15
C ASN A 68 -22.08 -8.78 -17.22
N VAL A 69 -21.88 -8.52 -15.94
CA VAL A 69 -22.70 -8.81 -14.79
C VAL A 69 -22.99 -7.43 -14.23
N THR A 70 -24.24 -6.99 -14.38
CA THR A 70 -24.69 -5.64 -13.99
C THR A 70 -24.13 -5.21 -12.63
N ASP A 71 -23.79 -3.92 -12.46
CA ASP A 71 -23.32 -3.31 -11.19
C ASP A 71 -24.06 -3.82 -9.94
N THR A 72 -25.34 -4.16 -10.12
CA THR A 72 -26.22 -4.75 -9.12
C THR A 72 -25.75 -6.07 -8.51
N GLU A 73 -25.15 -7.00 -9.25
CA GLU A 73 -24.78 -8.31 -8.70
C GLU A 73 -23.44 -8.26 -7.97
N VAL A 74 -22.48 -7.47 -8.46
CA VAL A 74 -21.23 -7.20 -7.73
C VAL A 74 -21.58 -6.61 -6.37
N VAL A 75 -22.43 -5.57 -6.32
CA VAL A 75 -22.88 -4.96 -5.05
C VAL A 75 -23.67 -5.95 -4.18
N LYS A 76 -24.55 -6.76 -4.78
CA LYS A 76 -25.41 -7.72 -4.06
C LYS A 76 -24.64 -8.88 -3.44
N TYR A 77 -23.63 -9.40 -4.12
CA TYR A 77 -22.83 -10.56 -3.67
C TYR A 77 -21.49 -10.16 -3.04
N SER A 78 -21.16 -8.87 -2.99
CA SER A 78 -19.99 -8.36 -2.27
C SER A 78 -20.07 -8.70 -0.78
N ALA A 79 -19.32 -9.72 -0.36
CA ALA A 79 -19.02 -9.99 1.04
C ALA A 79 -18.03 -8.95 1.60
N GLY A 80 -17.89 -8.89 2.93
CA GLY A 80 -17.06 -7.89 3.63
C GLY A 80 -15.65 -7.72 3.05
N GLY A 81 -14.96 -8.82 2.73
CA GLY A 81 -13.61 -8.77 2.16
C GLY A 81 -13.53 -8.08 0.79
N PHE A 82 -14.50 -8.29 -0.10
CA PHE A 82 -14.52 -7.60 -1.39
C PHE A 82 -14.83 -6.11 -1.22
N ARG A 83 -15.70 -5.75 -0.26
CA ARG A 83 -15.98 -4.33 0.05
C ARG A 83 -14.74 -3.59 0.58
N ASP A 84 -13.88 -4.27 1.32
CA ASP A 84 -12.60 -3.68 1.74
C ASP A 84 -11.67 -3.44 0.55
N PHE A 85 -11.63 -4.36 -0.42
CA PHE A 85 -10.87 -4.14 -1.65
C PHE A 85 -11.44 -3.02 -2.51
N THR A 86 -12.76 -2.90 -2.66
CA THR A 86 -13.35 -1.76 -3.41
C THR A 86 -13.06 -0.43 -2.75
N ARG A 87 -13.03 -0.36 -1.41
CA ARG A 87 -12.61 0.85 -0.68
C ARG A 87 -11.14 1.21 -0.95
N ILE A 88 -10.24 0.21 -0.98
CA ILE A 88 -8.82 0.44 -1.26
C ILE A 88 -8.60 0.84 -2.73
N ALA A 89 -9.27 0.15 -3.66
CA ALA A 89 -9.19 0.42 -5.10
C ALA A 89 -9.86 1.74 -5.52
N ALA A 90 -10.66 2.37 -4.65
CA ALA A 90 -11.17 3.73 -4.86
C ALA A 90 -10.12 4.83 -4.62
N SER A 91 -8.89 4.46 -4.26
CA SER A 91 -7.78 5.41 -4.10
C SER A 91 -7.37 6.05 -5.43
N ASP A 92 -6.72 7.21 -5.37
CA ASP A 92 -6.33 7.97 -6.56
C ASP A 92 -5.38 7.17 -7.49
N PRO A 93 -5.77 6.88 -8.74
CA PRO A 93 -4.99 6.02 -9.62
C PRO A 93 -3.69 6.68 -10.09
N LYS A 94 -3.65 8.01 -10.17
CA LYS A 94 -2.43 8.72 -10.60
C LYS A 94 -1.36 8.65 -9.52
N MET A 95 -1.72 8.92 -8.27
CA MET A 95 -0.86 8.80 -7.10
C MET A 95 -0.33 7.37 -6.96
N TRP A 96 -1.19 6.36 -7.08
CA TRP A 96 -0.76 4.97 -6.97
C TRP A 96 0.15 4.53 -8.13
N SER A 97 -0.13 4.98 -9.36
CA SER A 97 0.78 4.77 -10.49
C SER A 97 2.17 5.36 -10.23
N ASP A 98 2.24 6.55 -9.65
CA ASP A 98 3.52 7.19 -9.31
C ASP A 98 4.21 6.43 -8.17
N ILE A 99 3.49 6.02 -7.12
CA ILE A 99 4.03 5.19 -6.03
C ILE A 99 4.65 3.89 -6.55
N PHE A 100 3.94 3.16 -7.42
CA PHE A 100 4.47 1.92 -8.00
C PHE A 100 5.69 2.17 -8.89
N THR A 101 5.73 3.30 -9.59
CA THR A 101 6.87 3.66 -10.44
C THR A 101 8.10 4.01 -9.60
N TYR A 102 7.94 4.88 -8.61
CA TYR A 102 9.04 5.35 -7.76
C TYR A 102 9.61 4.26 -6.86
N ASN A 103 8.79 3.31 -6.41
CA ASN A 103 9.22 2.19 -5.59
C ASN A 103 9.17 0.84 -6.33
N SER A 104 9.42 0.86 -7.65
CA SER A 104 9.25 -0.31 -8.52
C SER A 104 10.13 -1.49 -8.12
N GLU A 105 11.38 -1.26 -7.70
CA GLU A 105 12.30 -2.32 -7.29
C GLU A 105 11.74 -3.14 -6.10
N ALA A 106 11.39 -2.48 -4.99
CA ALA A 106 10.86 -3.17 -3.83
C ALA A 106 9.47 -3.76 -4.08
N VAL A 107 8.64 -3.09 -4.90
CA VAL A 107 7.32 -3.61 -5.28
C VAL A 107 7.46 -4.90 -6.10
N LEU A 108 8.36 -4.95 -7.08
CA LEU A 108 8.60 -6.15 -7.87
C LEU A 108 9.14 -7.30 -7.00
N GLU A 109 10.13 -7.02 -6.12
CA GLU A 109 10.66 -8.00 -5.18
C GLU A 109 9.54 -8.63 -4.32
N MET A 110 8.67 -7.80 -3.75
CA MET A 110 7.56 -8.28 -2.91
C MET A 110 6.44 -8.96 -3.72
N LEU A 111 6.21 -8.52 -4.96
CA LEU A 111 5.24 -9.14 -5.86
C LEU A 111 5.69 -10.55 -6.25
N ASP A 112 6.98 -10.76 -6.52
CA ASP A 112 7.54 -12.07 -6.82
C ASP A 112 7.40 -13.01 -5.62
N LEU A 113 7.72 -12.53 -4.41
CA LEU A 113 7.52 -13.30 -3.17
C LEU A 113 6.05 -13.71 -2.99
N PHE A 114 5.13 -12.75 -3.12
CA PHE A 114 3.70 -13.00 -3.02
C PHE A 114 3.20 -14.01 -4.07
N SER A 115 3.64 -13.87 -5.33
CA SER A 115 3.26 -14.74 -6.44
C SER A 115 3.78 -16.17 -6.25
N ASN A 116 4.99 -16.30 -5.72
CA ASN A 116 5.56 -17.60 -5.36
C ASN A 116 4.76 -18.28 -4.24
N ASP A 117 4.38 -17.55 -3.21
CA ASP A 117 3.57 -18.10 -2.12
C ASP A 117 2.16 -18.50 -2.59
N LEU A 118 1.54 -17.70 -3.45
CA LEU A 118 0.26 -18.06 -4.07
C LEU A 118 0.38 -19.32 -4.93
N SER A 119 1.47 -19.46 -5.68
CA SER A 119 1.74 -20.65 -6.49
C SER A 119 1.89 -21.91 -5.65
N LYS A 120 2.53 -21.81 -4.47
CA LYS A 120 2.61 -22.94 -3.52
C LYS A 120 1.23 -23.32 -2.99
N LEU A 121 0.38 -22.35 -2.66
CA LEU A 121 -0.99 -22.61 -2.21
C LEU A 121 -1.82 -23.32 -3.29
N LYS A 122 -1.64 -22.94 -4.56
CA LYS A 122 -2.36 -23.56 -5.68
C LYS A 122 -2.10 -25.06 -5.81
N ILE A 123 -0.90 -25.54 -5.44
CA ILE A 123 -0.53 -26.96 -5.47
C ILE A 123 -1.17 -27.74 -4.31
N GLN A 124 -1.70 -27.05 -3.29
CA GLN A 124 -2.39 -27.68 -2.15
C GLN A 124 -3.87 -27.95 -2.42
N PHE A 125 -4.39 -27.51 -3.58
CA PHE A 125 -5.74 -27.78 -4.06
C PHE A 125 -5.69 -28.70 -5.29
#